data_AF-A0A9P7EAT3-F1
#
_entry.id   AF-A0A9P7EAT3-F1
#
_cell.length_a   1.000
_cell.length_b   1.000
_cell.length_c   1.000
_cell.angle_alpha   90.00
_cell.angle_beta   90.00
_cell.angle_gamma   90.00
#
_symmetry.space_group_name_H-M   'P 1'
#
loop_
_entity.id
_entity.type
_entity.pdbx_description
1 polymer ?
#
loop_
_entity_poly.entity_id
_entity_poly.type
_entity_poly.pdbx_seq_one_letter_code
_entity_poly.pdbx_strand_id
1 'polypeptide(L)'
;MVLERTSRPLTKLSFSGFKRSSSSMSVSSPPPTPLVQDGSYLQALSLKLSEAVSKAMVQPTGPVPVGELVGGRRPIPAGRGRALGLLIASELKACQNNPHLHKAILRSLHRPLSVLLSNLSALLLPLLSSPAFLSSLAPTVQAPNPNATQLHALAAAGFAGELLESFDEMSLGLDNDVKGDGLKAIREGLVSLIGRVVNPLIAAIQSELVPLLESLENLVAVTVPKTGTKALHPSIVSLQALMPVYARALARYTTTLPSQTTLATFLISIIWRALVAFANRPQVKPFQPTLGSPQLIPLTKRQRATSGNTSPVTPSPTRFALKLPPSRPSSPPNISVTPSAAADARALHELMVLLPRPFAECDATRVAREAVDEALSDLTALATLLENIDNPLSKVGKSGEAILEEIERITADLPTLIALPVLLRSDSRVTNESPSFSPVSSIINVSEDEYRKNCLSGFGRAEQCSSIVGHSVLDFLRVQGGLQSLVAQWLANRVDVVDH
;
A
#
# COMPACT_ATOMS: atom_id res chain seq x y z
N MET A 1 53.54 11.24 31.99
CA MET A 1 53.64 12.60 31.43
C MET A 1 54.71 12.61 30.35
N VAL A 2 54.31 12.44 29.09
CA VAL A 2 54.98 13.01 27.90
C VAL A 2 53.85 13.13 26.86
N LEU A 3 53.48 14.38 26.54
CA LEU A 3 52.54 14.72 25.48
C LEU A 3 53.31 14.68 24.15
N GLU A 4 52.81 13.96 23.15
CA GLU A 4 53.26 14.15 21.77
C GLU A 4 52.08 14.49 20.85
N ARG A 5 52.30 15.56 20.10
CA ARG A 5 51.33 16.36 19.36
C ARG A 5 51.07 15.77 17.97
N THR A 6 49.79 15.76 17.60
CA THR A 6 49.21 15.90 16.25
C THR A 6 50.14 16.05 15.04
N SER A 7 49.93 15.19 14.03
CA SER A 7 50.15 15.51 12.63
C SER A 7 48.83 15.47 11.85
N ARG A 8 48.37 16.64 11.41
CA ARG A 8 47.29 16.80 10.40
C ARG A 8 47.86 16.50 9.01
N PRO A 9 47.17 15.76 8.14
CA PRO A 9 47.37 15.94 6.70
C PRO A 9 46.41 17.01 6.18
N LEU A 10 47.01 18.17 5.90
CA LEU A 10 46.44 19.23 5.08
C LEU A 10 46.67 18.87 3.60
N THR A 11 45.63 19.10 2.80
CA THR A 11 45.71 19.45 1.37
C THR A 11 46.01 18.31 0.39
N LYS A 12 44.96 17.89 -0.34
CA LYS A 12 44.90 17.91 -1.81
C LYS A 12 43.44 17.70 -2.24
N LEU A 13 42.70 18.81 -2.31
CA LEU A 13 41.48 18.88 -3.10
C LEU A 13 41.88 18.75 -4.56
N SER A 14 41.72 17.55 -5.12
CA SER A 14 41.95 17.30 -6.54
C SER A 14 40.75 17.78 -7.35
N PHE A 15 40.70 19.09 -7.64
CA PHE A 15 39.88 19.64 -8.72
C PHE A 15 40.69 19.57 -10.02
N SER A 16 40.57 18.47 -10.74
CA SER A 16 41.11 18.32 -12.11
C SER A 16 40.28 17.28 -12.85
N GLY A 17 39.48 17.77 -13.80
CA GLY A 17 38.58 16.95 -14.58
C GLY A 17 37.42 17.69 -15.22
N PHE A 18 37.56 19.00 -15.52
CA PHE A 18 36.71 19.65 -16.51
C PHE A 18 37.01 19.06 -17.90
N LYS A 19 36.54 17.84 -18.15
CA LYS A 19 36.20 17.44 -19.51
C LYS A 19 34.86 18.08 -19.79
N ARG A 20 34.93 19.22 -20.46
CA ARG A 20 33.88 19.77 -21.30
C ARG A 20 33.46 18.66 -22.26
N SER A 21 32.53 17.82 -21.82
CA SER A 21 31.75 16.98 -22.73
C SER A 21 31.00 17.96 -23.61
N SER A 22 31.53 18.14 -24.82
CA SER A 22 30.83 18.65 -25.97
C SER A 22 29.39 18.16 -25.91
N SER A 23 28.48 19.12 -25.84
CA SER A 23 27.07 18.98 -26.14
C SER A 23 26.90 17.95 -27.25
N SER A 24 26.44 16.75 -26.89
CA SER A 24 25.79 15.88 -27.85
C SER A 24 24.64 16.71 -28.39
N MET A 25 24.77 17.17 -29.63
CA MET A 25 23.66 17.76 -30.35
C MET A 25 22.50 16.80 -30.17
N SER A 26 21.47 17.25 -29.47
CA SER A 26 20.13 16.70 -29.65
C SER A 26 19.90 16.78 -31.15
N VAL A 27 19.94 15.64 -31.83
CA VAL A 27 19.40 15.55 -33.18
C VAL A 27 17.92 15.85 -32.97
N SER A 28 17.55 17.12 -33.13
CA SER A 28 16.17 17.52 -33.28
C SER A 28 15.67 16.73 -34.47
N SER A 29 14.83 15.73 -34.20
CA SER A 29 14.06 15.10 -35.27
C SER A 29 13.37 16.25 -36.02
N PRO A 30 13.55 16.38 -37.35
CA PRO A 30 12.87 17.42 -38.09
C PRO A 30 11.36 17.31 -37.82
N PRO A 31 10.64 18.44 -37.71
CA PRO A 31 9.19 18.41 -37.59
C PRO A 31 8.61 17.58 -38.75
N PRO A 32 7.61 16.70 -38.50
CA PRO A 32 7.04 15.86 -39.53
C PRO A 32 6.50 16.76 -40.65
N THR A 33 7.11 16.64 -41.83
CA THR A 33 6.68 17.40 -43.01
C THR A 33 5.36 16.81 -43.50
N PRO A 34 4.26 17.59 -43.55
CA PRO A 34 2.99 17.08 -44.04
C PRO A 34 3.13 16.72 -45.52
N LEU A 35 2.78 15.48 -45.85
CA LEU A 35 2.91 14.93 -47.19
C LEU A 35 1.78 15.50 -48.08
N VAL A 36 2.09 15.87 -49.31
CA VAL A 36 1.15 16.49 -50.27
C VAL A 36 -0.04 15.57 -50.55
N GLN A 37 -1.26 16.13 -50.58
CA GLN A 37 -2.56 15.44 -50.63
C GLN A 37 -2.90 14.87 -52.02
N ASP A 38 -2.08 13.96 -52.55
CA ASP A 38 -2.40 13.20 -53.77
C ASP A 38 -2.98 11.82 -53.43
N GLY A 39 -3.55 11.11 -54.41
CA GLY A 39 -4.07 9.74 -54.23
C GLY A 39 -3.04 8.72 -53.68
N SER A 40 -1.74 9.06 -53.73
CA SER A 40 -0.63 8.31 -53.14
C SER A 40 -0.41 8.58 -51.63
N TYR A 41 -1.03 9.63 -51.08
CA TYR A 41 -0.83 10.08 -49.70
C TYR A 41 -1.12 8.99 -48.67
N LEU A 42 -2.29 8.35 -48.76
CA LEU A 42 -2.69 7.31 -47.79
C LEU A 42 -1.79 6.08 -47.85
N GLN A 43 -1.29 5.74 -49.04
CA GLN A 43 -0.33 4.64 -49.19
C GLN A 43 1.01 5.00 -48.55
N ALA A 44 1.53 6.19 -48.83
CA ALA A 44 2.76 6.70 -48.22
C ALA A 44 2.64 6.81 -46.68
N LEU A 45 1.49 7.29 -46.18
CA LEU A 45 1.19 7.35 -44.75
C LEU A 45 1.17 5.96 -44.12
N SER A 46 0.51 4.98 -44.75
CA SER A 46 0.45 3.60 -44.23
C SER A 46 1.85 2.97 -44.12
N LEU A 47 2.73 3.27 -45.07
CA LEU A 47 4.14 2.84 -45.06
C LEU A 47 4.92 3.56 -43.97
N LYS A 48 4.80 4.89 -43.86
CA LYS A 48 5.42 5.70 -42.81
C LYS A 48 5.02 5.23 -41.41
N LEU A 49 3.73 4.92 -41.21
CA LEU A 49 3.20 4.40 -39.95
C LEU A 49 3.73 2.99 -39.65
N SER A 50 3.78 2.11 -40.65
CA SER A 50 4.33 0.76 -40.49
C SER A 50 5.82 0.80 -40.17
N GLU A 51 6.57 1.72 -40.79
CA GLU A 51 7.98 1.97 -40.49
C GLU A 51 8.16 2.55 -39.08
N ALA A 52 7.34 3.52 -38.69
CA ALA A 52 7.37 4.11 -37.36
C ALA A 52 7.06 3.06 -36.27
N VAL A 53 6.05 2.22 -36.47
CA VAL A 53 5.72 1.08 -35.60
C VAL A 53 6.90 0.12 -35.50
N SER A 54 7.54 -0.20 -36.63
CA SER A 54 8.71 -1.09 -36.65
C SER A 54 9.87 -0.47 -35.87
N LYS A 55 10.21 0.80 -36.14
CA LYS A 55 11.27 1.55 -35.43
C LYS A 55 11.01 1.67 -33.94
N ALA A 56 9.75 1.89 -33.54
CA ALA A 56 9.36 1.96 -32.14
C ALA A 56 9.66 0.66 -31.38
N MET A 57 9.58 -0.49 -32.07
CA MET A 57 9.88 -1.81 -31.50
C MET A 57 11.34 -2.27 -31.65
N VAL A 58 12.17 -1.58 -32.45
CA VAL A 58 13.57 -1.97 -32.71
C VAL A 58 14.43 -1.78 -31.46
N GLN A 59 15.20 -2.79 -31.06
CA GLN A 59 16.03 -2.68 -29.86
C GLN A 59 17.13 -1.61 -30.01
N PRO A 60 17.43 -0.84 -28.94
CA PRO A 60 18.50 0.15 -28.98
C PRO A 60 19.86 -0.53 -29.13
N THR A 61 20.70 -0.01 -30.03
CA THR A 61 22.07 -0.47 -30.25
C THR A 61 23.03 0.16 -29.25
N GLY A 62 23.88 -0.62 -28.58
CA GLY A 62 24.90 -0.11 -27.66
C GLY A 62 25.47 -1.16 -26.69
N PRO A 63 26.42 -0.79 -25.81
CA PRO A 63 26.89 -1.62 -24.69
C PRO A 63 25.81 -1.70 -23.59
N VAL A 64 25.50 -2.90 -23.09
CA VAL A 64 24.37 -3.16 -22.17
C VAL A 64 24.88 -3.44 -20.76
N PRO A 65 24.25 -2.90 -19.71
CA PRO A 65 24.47 -3.41 -18.36
C PRO A 65 24.00 -4.87 -18.24
N VAL A 66 24.86 -5.71 -17.65
CA VAL A 66 24.72 -7.19 -17.60
C VAL A 66 23.41 -7.67 -16.95
N GLY A 67 22.73 -6.81 -16.18
CA GLY A 67 21.47 -7.15 -15.48
C GLY A 67 20.18 -6.90 -16.24
N GLU A 68 20.21 -6.34 -17.46
CA GLU A 68 18.99 -5.92 -18.19
C GLU A 68 18.66 -6.78 -19.41
N LEU A 69 19.49 -7.77 -19.72
CA LEU A 69 19.32 -8.60 -20.91
C LEU A 69 18.43 -9.80 -20.62
N VAL A 70 17.36 -9.95 -21.40
CA VAL A 70 16.51 -11.15 -21.41
C VAL A 70 16.53 -11.74 -22.81
N GLY A 71 17.09 -12.95 -22.95
CA GLY A 71 17.27 -13.59 -24.26
C GLY A 71 18.13 -12.77 -25.23
N GLY A 72 19.13 -12.05 -24.71
CA GLY A 72 19.99 -11.14 -25.50
C GLY A 72 19.30 -9.85 -25.96
N ARG A 73 18.05 -9.62 -25.54
CA ARG A 73 17.26 -8.44 -25.89
C ARG A 73 17.31 -7.40 -24.79
N ARG A 74 17.13 -6.14 -25.15
CA ARG A 74 16.94 -5.01 -24.23
C ARG A 74 15.46 -4.66 -24.05
N PRO A 75 15.08 -4.07 -22.91
CA PRO A 75 13.73 -3.55 -22.73
C PRO A 75 13.45 -2.42 -23.74
N ILE A 76 12.17 -2.19 -24.04
CA ILE A 76 11.73 -1.08 -24.89
C ILE A 76 12.05 0.25 -24.17
N PRO A 77 12.78 1.18 -24.80
CA PRO A 77 13.06 2.48 -24.19
C PRO A 77 11.78 3.28 -23.93
N ALA A 78 11.73 3.96 -22.79
CA ALA A 78 10.69 4.93 -22.48
C ALA A 78 10.66 6.07 -23.52
N GLY A 79 9.48 6.66 -23.72
CA GLY A 79 9.19 7.74 -24.66
C GLY A 79 8.89 7.29 -26.08
N ARG A 80 9.07 6.00 -26.41
CA ARG A 80 8.82 5.50 -27.77
C ARG A 80 7.34 5.36 -28.09
N GLY A 81 6.51 5.00 -27.11
CA GLY A 81 5.06 4.96 -27.30
C GLY A 81 4.54 6.36 -27.55
N ARG A 82 5.05 7.33 -26.78
CA ARG A 82 4.73 8.75 -26.92
C ARG A 82 5.19 9.31 -28.27
N ALA A 83 6.41 8.99 -28.72
CA ALA A 83 6.89 9.45 -30.02
C ALA A 83 6.03 8.93 -31.19
N LEU A 84 5.58 7.66 -31.12
CA LEU A 84 4.65 7.09 -32.09
C LEU A 84 3.28 7.79 -32.01
N GLY A 85 2.77 8.01 -30.80
CA GLY A 85 1.52 8.72 -30.56
C GLY A 85 1.53 10.16 -31.10
N LEU A 86 2.62 10.89 -30.90
CA LEU A 86 2.81 12.25 -31.42
C LEU A 86 2.85 12.28 -32.96
N LEU A 87 3.45 11.27 -33.60
CA LEU A 87 3.41 11.15 -35.05
C LEU A 87 1.96 10.97 -35.52
N ILE A 88 1.21 10.03 -34.93
CA ILE A 88 -0.21 9.82 -35.24
C ILE A 88 -1.00 11.12 -35.04
N ALA A 89 -0.76 11.81 -33.92
CA ALA A 89 -1.42 13.07 -33.60
C ALA A 89 -1.12 14.18 -34.62
N SER A 90 0.12 14.29 -35.07
CA SER A 90 0.50 15.28 -36.08
C SER A 90 -0.24 15.07 -37.41
N GLU A 91 -0.40 13.82 -37.83
CA GLU A 91 -1.09 13.47 -39.09
C GLU A 91 -2.60 13.67 -38.99
N LEU A 92 -3.22 13.31 -37.85
CA LEU A 92 -4.64 13.54 -37.62
C LEU A 92 -4.98 15.03 -37.53
N LYS A 93 -4.17 15.81 -36.81
CA LYS A 93 -4.33 17.28 -36.72
C LYS A 93 -4.16 17.95 -38.08
N ALA A 94 -3.21 17.51 -38.91
CA ALA A 94 -3.01 18.04 -40.26
C ALA A 94 -4.25 17.86 -41.15
N CYS A 95 -5.10 16.88 -40.86
CA CYS A 95 -6.28 16.54 -41.65
C CYS A 95 -7.60 16.98 -41.01
N GLN A 96 -7.56 17.76 -39.92
CA GLN A 96 -8.74 18.13 -39.13
C GLN A 96 -9.81 18.87 -39.96
N ASN A 97 -9.41 19.61 -40.99
CA ASN A 97 -10.32 20.35 -41.87
C ASN A 97 -11.01 19.48 -42.93
N ASN A 98 -10.63 18.20 -43.06
CA ASN A 98 -11.21 17.27 -44.04
C ASN A 98 -11.73 16.00 -43.35
N PRO A 99 -13.04 15.88 -43.06
CA PRO A 99 -13.59 14.77 -42.30
C PRO A 99 -13.49 13.42 -43.03
N HIS A 100 -13.47 13.42 -44.36
CA HIS A 100 -13.31 12.20 -45.15
C HIS A 100 -11.89 11.68 -45.08
N LEU A 101 -10.90 12.57 -45.19
CA LEU A 101 -9.49 12.24 -45.05
C LEU A 101 -9.18 11.78 -43.62
N HIS A 102 -9.70 12.47 -42.62
CA HIS A 102 -9.58 12.08 -41.21
C HIS A 102 -10.07 10.64 -40.98
N LYS A 103 -11.27 10.29 -41.49
CA LYS A 103 -11.81 8.92 -41.41
C LYS A 103 -10.95 7.92 -42.19
N ALA A 104 -10.45 8.29 -43.36
CA ALA A 104 -9.56 7.42 -44.14
C ALA A 104 -8.25 7.13 -43.39
N ILE A 105 -7.68 8.13 -42.71
CA ILE A 105 -6.49 7.97 -41.87
C ILE A 105 -6.77 7.02 -40.70
N LEU A 106 -7.90 7.19 -39.98
CA LEU A 106 -8.30 6.29 -38.90
C LEU A 106 -8.40 4.84 -39.37
N ARG A 107 -9.02 4.59 -40.54
CA ARG A 107 -9.06 3.24 -41.14
C ARG A 107 -7.67 2.73 -41.49
N SER A 108 -6.79 3.58 -42.00
CA SER A 108 -5.41 3.20 -42.33
C SER A 108 -4.56 2.86 -41.10
N LEU A 109 -4.89 3.39 -39.91
CA LEU A 109 -4.19 3.12 -38.65
C LEU A 109 -4.50 1.73 -38.07
N HIS A 110 -5.67 1.16 -38.37
CA HIS A 110 -6.09 -0.13 -37.81
C HIS A 110 -5.10 -1.26 -38.06
N ARG A 111 -4.65 -1.43 -39.31
CA ARG A 111 -3.70 -2.49 -39.68
C ARG A 111 -2.36 -2.37 -38.95
N PRO A 112 -1.61 -1.25 -39.03
CA PRO A 112 -0.32 -1.13 -38.36
C PRO A 112 -0.43 -1.22 -36.84
N LEU A 113 -1.50 -0.68 -36.23
CA LEU A 113 -1.71 -0.79 -34.78
C LEU A 113 -2.11 -2.20 -34.34
N SER A 114 -2.88 -2.93 -35.16
CA SER A 114 -3.16 -4.35 -34.89
C SER A 114 -1.88 -5.19 -34.92
N VAL A 115 -0.99 -4.92 -35.87
CA VAL A 115 0.33 -5.57 -35.94
C VAL A 115 1.18 -5.22 -34.72
N LEU A 116 1.20 -3.95 -34.30
CA LEU A 116 1.87 -3.51 -33.09
C LEU A 116 1.37 -4.27 -31.85
N LEU A 117 0.05 -4.35 -31.67
CA LEU A 117 -0.58 -5.05 -30.56
C LEU A 117 -0.24 -6.56 -30.56
N SER A 118 -0.26 -7.19 -31.73
CA SER A 118 0.16 -8.59 -31.91
C SER A 118 1.62 -8.79 -31.53
N ASN A 119 2.51 -7.90 -31.98
CA ASN A 119 3.94 -7.95 -31.66
C ASN A 119 4.22 -7.76 -30.16
N LEU A 120 3.56 -6.81 -29.52
CA LEU A 120 3.67 -6.61 -28.07
C LEU A 120 3.15 -7.83 -27.30
N SER A 121 2.04 -8.42 -27.74
CA SER A 121 1.49 -9.65 -27.14
C SER A 121 2.45 -10.83 -27.29
N ALA A 122 3.04 -11.00 -28.47
CA ALA A 122 4.03 -12.05 -28.73
C ALA A 122 5.32 -11.86 -27.91
N LEU A 123 5.71 -10.60 -27.63
CA LEU A 123 6.83 -10.29 -26.73
C LEU A 123 6.49 -10.59 -25.27
N LEU A 124 5.28 -10.25 -24.81
CA LEU A 124 4.87 -10.40 -23.42
C LEU A 124 4.60 -11.86 -23.03
N LEU A 125 4.04 -12.67 -23.92
CA LEU A 125 3.65 -14.05 -23.61
C LEU A 125 4.79 -14.90 -22.99
N PRO A 126 6.01 -14.98 -23.57
CA PRO A 126 7.11 -15.74 -22.98
C PRO A 126 7.68 -15.11 -21.69
N LEU A 127 7.51 -13.79 -21.49
CA LEU A 127 7.94 -13.13 -20.26
C LEU A 127 7.01 -13.48 -19.10
N LEU A 128 5.69 -13.40 -19.34
CA LEU A 128 4.67 -13.69 -18.32
C LEU A 128 4.60 -15.16 -17.95
N SER A 129 4.96 -16.07 -18.86
CA SER A 129 5.06 -17.51 -18.58
C SER A 129 6.41 -17.93 -17.99
N SER A 130 7.39 -17.03 -17.94
CA SER A 130 8.71 -17.34 -17.40
C SER A 130 8.63 -17.55 -15.89
N PRO A 131 9.28 -18.59 -15.33
CA PRO A 131 9.36 -18.78 -13.89
C PRO A 131 10.02 -17.60 -13.19
N ALA A 132 10.93 -16.88 -13.87
CA ALA A 132 11.57 -15.69 -13.32
C ALA A 132 10.57 -14.56 -13.06
N PHE A 133 9.49 -14.45 -13.85
CA PHE A 133 8.42 -13.49 -13.59
C PHE A 133 7.60 -13.92 -12.37
N LEU A 134 7.27 -15.21 -12.27
CA LEU A 134 6.36 -15.77 -11.27
C LEU A 134 6.99 -15.99 -9.88
N SER A 135 8.29 -16.31 -9.79
CA SER A 135 8.93 -16.73 -8.53
C SER A 135 9.24 -15.59 -7.55
N SER A 136 9.16 -14.33 -7.98
CA SER A 136 9.51 -13.16 -7.17
C SER A 136 8.65 -11.95 -7.58
N LEU A 137 7.32 -12.11 -7.59
CA LEU A 137 6.41 -11.04 -7.99
C LEU A 137 6.44 -9.83 -7.04
N ALA A 138 6.58 -10.06 -5.73
CA ALA A 138 6.71 -9.00 -4.75
C ALA A 138 8.20 -8.63 -4.53
N PRO A 139 8.54 -7.33 -4.50
CA PRO A 139 9.89 -6.88 -4.21
C PRO A 139 10.21 -7.02 -2.72
N THR A 140 11.43 -7.43 -2.40
CA THR A 140 11.85 -7.65 -1.01
C THR A 140 12.91 -6.65 -0.59
N VAL A 141 13.22 -6.57 0.71
CA VAL A 141 14.30 -5.70 1.21
C VAL A 141 15.66 -6.07 0.59
N GLN A 142 15.89 -7.36 0.31
CA GLN A 142 17.13 -7.84 -0.30
C GLN A 142 17.17 -7.64 -1.82
N ALA A 143 16.00 -7.71 -2.47
CA ALA A 143 15.84 -7.49 -3.90
C ALA A 143 14.73 -6.45 -4.16
N PRO A 144 15.01 -5.14 -3.94
CA PRO A 144 13.99 -4.09 -4.02
C PRO A 144 13.65 -3.70 -5.45
N ASN A 145 14.44 -4.16 -6.43
CA ASN A 145 14.24 -3.85 -7.84
C ASN A 145 13.62 -5.05 -8.57
N PRO A 146 12.75 -4.81 -9.56
CA PRO A 146 12.23 -5.86 -10.42
C PRO A 146 13.38 -6.54 -11.16
N ASN A 147 13.22 -7.84 -11.41
CA ASN A 147 14.19 -8.59 -12.20
C ASN A 147 14.12 -8.22 -13.69
N ALA A 148 15.09 -8.70 -14.48
CA ALA A 148 15.18 -8.38 -15.91
C ALA A 148 13.88 -8.72 -16.68
N THR A 149 13.27 -9.88 -16.41
CA THR A 149 12.02 -10.32 -17.05
C THR A 149 10.86 -9.37 -16.72
N GLN A 150 10.73 -8.97 -15.46
CA GLN A 150 9.73 -8.00 -15.01
C GLN A 150 9.98 -6.62 -15.61
N LEU A 151 11.23 -6.16 -15.68
CA LEU A 151 11.60 -4.90 -16.32
C LEU A 151 11.22 -4.86 -17.80
N HIS A 152 11.43 -5.95 -18.54
CA HIS A 152 11.00 -6.06 -19.93
C HIS A 152 9.49 -6.02 -20.09
N ALA A 153 8.76 -6.73 -19.23
CA ALA A 153 7.30 -6.72 -19.24
C ALA A 153 6.76 -5.31 -18.92
N LEU A 154 7.33 -4.64 -17.92
CA LEU A 154 7.00 -3.27 -17.54
C LEU A 154 7.34 -2.27 -18.65
N ALA A 155 8.44 -2.46 -19.37
CA ALA A 155 8.79 -1.61 -20.51
C ALA A 155 7.76 -1.72 -21.65
N ALA A 156 7.25 -2.92 -21.93
CA ALA A 156 6.18 -3.11 -22.91
C ALA A 156 4.84 -2.51 -22.44
N ALA A 157 4.51 -2.64 -21.15
CA ALA A 157 3.35 -1.97 -20.56
C ALA A 157 3.48 -0.44 -20.59
N GLY A 158 4.68 0.09 -20.28
CA GLY A 158 4.98 1.51 -20.35
C GLY A 158 4.83 2.07 -21.76
N PHE A 159 5.36 1.37 -22.76
CA PHE A 159 5.15 1.71 -24.17
C PHE A 159 3.66 1.78 -24.53
N ALA A 160 2.87 0.79 -24.13
CA ALA A 160 1.42 0.79 -24.37
C ALA A 160 0.72 1.95 -23.67
N GLY A 161 1.12 2.27 -22.43
CA GLY A 161 0.57 3.38 -21.66
C GLY A 161 0.87 4.74 -22.28
N GLU A 162 2.12 4.98 -22.70
CA GLU A 162 2.50 6.22 -23.39
C GLU A 162 1.73 6.42 -24.70
N LEU A 163 1.46 5.35 -25.44
CA LEU A 163 0.64 5.41 -26.65
C LEU A 163 -0.83 5.70 -26.32
N LEU A 164 -1.35 5.11 -25.25
CA LEU A 164 -2.72 5.38 -24.77
C LEU A 164 -2.90 6.82 -24.31
N GLU A 165 -1.91 7.43 -23.67
CA GLU A 165 -1.94 8.86 -23.32
C GLU A 165 -2.20 9.72 -24.57
N SER A 166 -1.49 9.43 -25.67
CA SER A 166 -1.72 10.12 -26.94
C SER A 166 -3.10 9.83 -27.53
N PHE A 167 -3.66 8.63 -27.33
CA PHE A 167 -5.02 8.30 -27.77
C PHE A 167 -6.05 9.11 -26.98
N ASP A 168 -5.90 9.19 -25.66
CA ASP A 168 -6.82 9.90 -24.79
C ASP A 168 -6.78 11.42 -25.07
N GLU A 169 -5.61 12.02 -25.34
CA GLU A 169 -5.46 13.42 -25.78
C GLU A 169 -6.25 13.75 -27.07
N MET A 170 -6.43 12.75 -27.93
CA MET A 170 -7.14 12.86 -29.22
C MET A 170 -8.55 12.26 -29.17
N SER A 171 -9.00 11.80 -28.01
CA SER A 171 -10.25 11.04 -27.82
C SER A 171 -10.39 9.80 -28.72
N LEU A 172 -9.28 9.17 -29.11
CA LEU A 172 -9.28 8.01 -30.01
C LEU A 172 -9.77 6.74 -29.31
N GLY A 173 -10.77 6.09 -29.91
CA GLY A 173 -11.29 4.81 -29.42
C GLY A 173 -12.18 4.91 -28.17
N LEU A 174 -12.60 6.13 -27.80
CA LEU A 174 -13.64 6.38 -26.80
C LEU A 174 -15.05 6.31 -27.41
N ASP A 175 -15.16 6.61 -28.70
CA ASP A 175 -16.44 6.64 -29.40
C ASP A 175 -17.02 5.23 -29.59
N ASN A 176 -18.31 5.09 -29.26
CA ASN A 176 -19.12 3.96 -29.71
C ASN A 176 -19.55 4.20 -31.16
N ASP A 177 -18.58 4.34 -32.08
CA ASP A 177 -18.90 4.46 -33.49
C ASP A 177 -19.58 3.18 -33.96
N VAL A 178 -20.89 3.27 -34.18
CA VAL A 178 -21.76 2.16 -34.61
C VAL A 178 -21.26 1.56 -35.94
N LYS A 179 -20.44 2.29 -36.71
CA LYS A 179 -19.88 1.84 -37.98
C LYS A 179 -18.65 0.95 -37.85
N GLY A 180 -18.11 0.76 -36.64
CA GLY A 180 -16.97 -0.13 -36.40
C GLY A 180 -15.63 0.39 -36.94
N ASP A 181 -15.57 1.63 -37.43
CA ASP A 181 -14.35 2.26 -37.93
C ASP A 181 -13.42 2.75 -36.80
N GLY A 182 -13.87 2.70 -35.54
CA GLY A 182 -13.16 3.23 -34.38
C GLY A 182 -11.99 2.37 -33.90
N LEU A 183 -11.02 2.99 -33.22
CA LEU A 183 -9.83 2.34 -32.64
C LEU A 183 -10.08 1.68 -31.27
N LYS A 184 -11.34 1.44 -30.90
CA LYS A 184 -11.76 0.94 -29.58
C LYS A 184 -11.10 -0.40 -29.22
N ALA A 185 -11.13 -1.38 -30.14
CA ALA A 185 -10.52 -2.69 -29.91
C ALA A 185 -8.99 -2.60 -29.70
N ILE A 186 -8.32 -1.68 -30.39
CA ILE A 186 -6.89 -1.42 -30.19
C ILE A 186 -6.65 -0.82 -28.80
N ARG A 187 -7.44 0.20 -28.42
CA ARG A 187 -7.36 0.84 -27.10
C ARG A 187 -7.55 -0.18 -25.98
N GLU A 188 -8.61 -0.98 -26.05
CA GLU A 188 -8.89 -2.06 -25.10
C GLU A 188 -7.77 -3.11 -25.06
N GLY A 189 -7.22 -3.46 -26.22
CA GLY A 189 -6.06 -4.33 -26.32
C GLY A 189 -4.84 -3.79 -25.57
N LEU A 190 -4.50 -2.51 -25.74
CA LEU A 190 -3.39 -1.85 -25.04
C LEU A 190 -3.63 -1.80 -23.52
N VAL A 191 -4.85 -1.47 -23.08
CA VAL A 191 -5.23 -1.49 -21.66
C VAL A 191 -5.08 -2.90 -21.08
N SER A 192 -5.51 -3.92 -21.83
CA SER A 192 -5.34 -5.32 -21.45
C SER A 192 -3.87 -5.72 -21.31
N LEU A 193 -2.97 -5.23 -22.17
CA LEU A 193 -1.52 -5.47 -22.01
C LEU A 193 -1.00 -4.94 -20.69
N ILE A 194 -1.36 -3.71 -20.33
CA ILE A 194 -0.94 -3.07 -19.08
C ILE A 194 -1.47 -3.89 -17.90
N GLY A 195 -2.76 -4.24 -17.90
CA GLY A 195 -3.38 -5.02 -16.83
C GLY A 195 -2.72 -6.39 -16.63
N ARG A 196 -2.37 -7.10 -17.72
CA ARG A 196 -1.69 -8.40 -17.65
C ARG A 196 -0.30 -8.35 -16.99
N VAL A 197 0.37 -7.21 -17.06
CA VAL A 197 1.70 -7.02 -16.45
C VAL A 197 1.59 -6.45 -15.04
N VAL A 198 0.80 -5.40 -14.86
CA VAL A 198 0.76 -4.61 -13.62
C VAL A 198 -0.06 -5.31 -12.54
N ASN A 199 -1.21 -5.90 -12.87
CA ASN A 199 -2.11 -6.47 -11.87
C ASN A 199 -1.46 -7.61 -11.05
N PRO A 200 -0.74 -8.58 -11.64
CA PRO A 200 -0.06 -9.61 -10.86
C PRO A 200 1.01 -9.07 -9.91
N LEU A 201 1.72 -8.00 -10.30
CA LEU A 201 2.75 -7.36 -9.48
C LEU A 201 2.16 -6.63 -8.27
N ILE A 202 1.06 -5.88 -8.48
CA ILE A 202 0.34 -5.22 -7.39
C ILE A 202 -0.34 -6.25 -6.48
N ALA A 203 -0.97 -7.28 -7.05
CA ALA A 203 -1.60 -8.36 -6.30
C ALA A 203 -0.60 -9.12 -5.41
N ALA A 204 0.64 -9.31 -5.87
CA ALA A 204 1.68 -9.91 -5.04
C ALA A 204 2.03 -9.03 -3.83
N ILE A 205 2.21 -7.72 -4.02
CA ILE A 205 2.40 -6.78 -2.89
C ILE A 205 1.20 -6.85 -1.93
N GLN A 206 -0.02 -6.86 -2.45
CA GLN A 206 -1.23 -6.99 -1.64
C GLN A 206 -1.24 -8.29 -0.83
N SER A 207 -0.85 -9.42 -1.42
CA SER A 207 -0.81 -10.72 -0.74
C SER A 207 0.21 -10.78 0.41
N GLU A 208 1.27 -9.98 0.37
CA GLU A 208 2.24 -9.85 1.47
C GLU A 208 1.75 -8.87 2.54
N LEU A 209 1.07 -7.79 2.15
CA LEU A 209 0.57 -6.78 3.08
C LEU A 209 -0.65 -7.23 3.89
N VAL A 210 -1.61 -7.91 3.25
CA VAL A 210 -2.88 -8.27 3.89
C VAL A 210 -2.68 -9.10 5.17
N PRO A 211 -1.85 -10.16 5.21
CA PRO A 211 -1.62 -10.92 6.45
C PRO A 211 -0.98 -10.07 7.57
N LEU A 212 -0.08 -9.14 7.21
CA LEU A 212 0.53 -8.23 8.17
C LEU A 212 -0.51 -7.26 8.76
N LEU A 213 -1.46 -6.79 7.94
CA LEU A 213 -2.54 -5.92 8.39
C LEU A 213 -3.56 -6.67 9.25
N GLU A 214 -3.97 -7.86 8.84
CA GLU A 214 -4.92 -8.69 9.60
C GLU A 214 -4.32 -9.11 10.95
N SER A 215 -3.00 -9.34 11.02
CA SER A 215 -2.34 -9.64 12.29
C SER A 215 -2.37 -8.48 13.31
N LEU A 216 -2.62 -7.24 12.88
CA LEU A 216 -2.77 -6.09 13.78
C LEU A 216 -4.01 -6.18 14.68
N GLU A 217 -4.97 -7.02 14.30
CA GLU A 217 -6.16 -7.29 15.11
C GLU A 217 -5.80 -8.07 16.38
N ASN A 218 -4.73 -8.87 16.36
CA ASN A 218 -4.33 -9.71 17.48
C ASN A 218 -3.49 -8.94 18.49
N LEU A 219 -3.70 -9.22 19.79
CA LEU A 219 -2.85 -8.68 20.84
C LEU A 219 -1.56 -9.49 20.94
N VAL A 220 -0.42 -8.84 20.70
CA VAL A 220 0.91 -9.43 20.88
C VAL A 220 1.65 -8.69 22.00
N ALA A 221 2.08 -9.43 23.03
CA ALA A 221 2.94 -8.90 24.08
C ALA A 221 4.38 -8.79 23.55
N VAL A 222 4.97 -7.59 23.64
CA VAL A 222 6.34 -7.33 23.17
C VAL A 222 7.24 -7.12 24.38
N THR A 223 8.38 -7.81 24.40
CA THR A 223 9.43 -7.58 25.40
C THR A 223 10.34 -6.46 24.91
N VAL A 224 10.37 -5.34 25.63
CA VAL A 224 11.18 -4.18 25.26
C VAL A 224 12.23 -3.94 26.34
N PRO A 225 13.49 -3.66 25.98
CA PRO A 225 14.49 -3.19 26.94
C PRO A 225 14.00 -1.88 27.59
N LYS A 226 14.33 -1.67 28.87
CA LYS A 226 13.83 -0.55 29.71
C LYS A 226 14.13 0.87 29.15
N THR A 227 14.86 0.99 28.06
CA THR A 227 15.23 2.23 27.40
C THR A 227 14.09 2.78 26.52
N GLY A 228 13.09 3.43 27.13
CA GLY A 228 12.28 4.55 26.59
C GLY A 228 11.56 4.45 25.23
N THR A 229 11.80 3.44 24.40
CA THR A 229 11.17 3.29 23.08
C THR A 229 9.74 2.79 23.25
N LYS A 230 8.79 3.49 22.63
CA LYS A 230 7.40 3.05 22.54
C LYS A 230 7.37 1.67 21.90
N ALA A 231 6.76 0.70 22.57
CA ALA A 231 6.52 -0.61 22.00
C ALA A 231 5.55 -0.48 20.81
N LEU A 232 5.92 -1.03 19.66
CA LEU A 232 5.08 -1.11 18.47
C LEU A 232 4.73 -2.57 18.19
N HIS A 233 3.62 -2.80 17.51
CA HIS A 233 3.26 -4.14 17.04
C HIS A 233 4.34 -4.71 16.10
N PRO A 234 4.72 -6.00 16.19
CA PRO A 234 5.73 -6.60 15.30
C PRO A 234 5.43 -6.44 13.81
N SER A 235 4.15 -6.46 13.43
CA SER A 235 3.72 -6.23 12.06
C SER A 235 3.96 -4.79 11.61
N ILE A 236 3.79 -3.79 12.48
CA ILE A 236 4.15 -2.40 12.16
C ILE A 236 5.66 -2.30 11.92
N VAL A 237 6.48 -2.95 12.74
CA VAL A 237 7.95 -2.98 12.56
C VAL A 237 8.32 -3.64 11.22
N SER A 238 7.63 -4.72 10.85
CA SER A 238 7.84 -5.39 9.55
C SER A 238 7.43 -4.48 8.38
N LEU A 239 6.28 -3.79 8.50
CA LEU A 239 5.80 -2.85 7.50
C LEU A 239 6.74 -1.65 7.35
N GLN A 240 7.36 -1.16 8.43
CA GLN A 240 8.37 -0.09 8.36
C GLN A 240 9.55 -0.45 7.45
N ALA A 241 9.96 -1.72 7.41
CA ALA A 241 11.03 -2.18 6.53
C ALA A 241 10.57 -2.33 5.06
N LEU A 242 9.32 -2.77 4.84
CA LEU A 242 8.80 -3.10 3.51
C LEU A 242 8.22 -1.89 2.75
N MET A 243 7.59 -0.95 3.46
CA MET A 243 6.83 0.15 2.84
C MET A 243 7.64 1.03 1.89
N PRO A 244 8.90 1.44 2.19
CA PRO A 244 9.71 2.20 1.25
C PRO A 244 10.09 1.41 -0.02
N VAL A 245 10.12 0.08 0.05
CA VAL A 245 10.37 -0.78 -1.11
C VAL A 245 9.11 -0.84 -1.97
N TYR A 246 7.96 -1.12 -1.37
CA TYR A 246 6.67 -1.16 -2.09
C TYR A 246 6.29 0.20 -2.66
N ALA A 247 6.52 1.31 -1.96
CA ALA A 247 6.28 2.65 -2.47
C ALA A 247 7.03 2.91 -3.79
N ARG A 248 8.34 2.57 -3.82
CA ARG A 248 9.17 2.71 -5.02
C ARG A 248 8.74 1.77 -6.15
N ALA A 249 8.34 0.54 -5.81
CA ALA A 249 7.86 -0.43 -6.79
C ALA A 249 6.53 -0.01 -7.41
N LEU A 250 5.55 0.34 -6.58
CA LEU A 250 4.24 0.83 -7.02
C LEU A 250 4.39 2.08 -7.89
N ALA A 251 5.23 3.04 -7.49
CA ALA A 251 5.46 4.25 -8.28
C ALA A 251 5.98 3.94 -9.70
N ARG A 252 6.73 2.84 -9.86
CA ARG A 252 7.19 2.35 -11.18
C ARG A 252 6.10 1.56 -11.93
N TYR A 253 5.28 0.80 -11.23
CA TYR A 253 4.24 -0.04 -11.83
C TYR A 253 3.04 0.78 -12.30
N THR A 254 2.80 1.91 -11.65
CA THR A 254 1.61 2.73 -11.85
C THR A 254 1.91 4.05 -12.55
N THR A 255 2.91 4.10 -13.43
CA THR A 255 3.24 5.33 -14.16
C THR A 255 2.20 5.67 -15.23
N THR A 256 1.41 4.70 -15.68
CA THR A 256 0.46 4.87 -16.79
C THR A 256 -0.93 5.21 -16.28
N LEU A 257 -1.70 5.99 -17.03
CA LEU A 257 -3.06 6.38 -16.64
C LEU A 257 -3.98 5.16 -16.34
N PRO A 258 -4.04 4.09 -17.17
CA PRO A 258 -4.91 2.94 -16.89
C PRO A 258 -4.55 2.19 -15.61
N SER A 259 -3.28 2.22 -15.18
CA SER A 259 -2.84 1.58 -13.93
C SER A 259 -3.24 2.34 -12.66
N GLN A 260 -3.68 3.60 -12.77
CA GLN A 260 -4.08 4.42 -11.62
C GLN A 260 -5.34 3.92 -10.93
N THR A 261 -6.29 3.38 -11.69
CA THR A 261 -7.50 2.75 -11.11
C THR A 261 -7.11 1.54 -10.27
N THR A 262 -6.22 0.68 -10.76
CA THR A 262 -5.72 -0.47 -10.00
C THR A 262 -5.00 -0.02 -8.72
N LEU A 263 -4.19 1.05 -8.79
CA LEU A 263 -3.53 1.62 -7.62
C LEU A 263 -4.55 2.08 -6.57
N ALA A 264 -5.57 2.84 -6.98
CA ALA A 264 -6.59 3.34 -6.07
C ALA A 264 -7.35 2.18 -5.39
N THR A 265 -7.80 1.18 -6.16
CA THR A 265 -8.47 0.00 -5.60
C THR A 265 -7.58 -0.77 -4.62
N PHE A 266 -6.29 -0.91 -4.93
CA PHE A 266 -5.31 -1.53 -4.03
C PHE A 266 -5.18 -0.75 -2.70
N LEU A 267 -4.99 0.57 -2.76
CA LEU A 267 -4.83 1.43 -1.58
C LEU A 267 -6.07 1.42 -0.70
N ILE A 268 -7.26 1.61 -1.29
CA ILE A 268 -8.53 1.56 -0.59
C ILE A 268 -8.71 0.19 0.10
N SER A 269 -8.36 -0.90 -0.58
CA SER A 269 -8.46 -2.25 -0.02
C SER A 269 -7.55 -2.46 1.20
N ILE A 270 -6.28 -2.05 1.15
CA ILE A 270 -5.36 -2.22 2.29
C ILE A 270 -5.73 -1.31 3.47
N ILE A 271 -6.19 -0.08 3.19
CA ILE A 271 -6.64 0.84 4.25
C ILE A 271 -7.89 0.28 4.92
N TRP A 272 -8.86 -0.22 4.15
CA TRP A 272 -10.04 -0.87 4.70
C TRP A 272 -9.70 -2.04 5.62
N ARG A 273 -8.78 -2.92 5.19
CA ARG A 273 -8.31 -4.05 6.01
C ARG A 273 -7.67 -3.57 7.32
N ALA A 274 -6.91 -2.48 7.28
CA ALA A 274 -6.34 -1.87 8.48
C ALA A 274 -7.41 -1.31 9.43
N LEU A 275 -8.41 -0.59 8.89
CA LEU A 275 -9.53 -0.05 9.66
C LEU A 275 -10.27 -1.19 10.39
N VAL A 276 -10.61 -2.26 9.68
CA VAL A 276 -11.28 -3.43 10.25
C VAL A 276 -10.43 -4.09 11.34
N ALA A 277 -9.13 -4.29 11.09
CA ALA A 277 -8.23 -4.90 12.07
C ALA A 277 -8.12 -4.07 13.36
N PHE A 278 -7.95 -2.75 13.26
CA PHE A 278 -7.89 -1.88 14.43
C PHE A 278 -9.24 -1.75 15.15
N ALA A 279 -10.34 -1.67 14.40
CA ALA A 279 -11.68 -1.58 14.97
C ALA A 279 -12.08 -2.83 15.74
N ASN A 280 -11.56 -4.00 15.36
CA ASN A 280 -11.84 -5.28 16.03
C ASN A 280 -10.73 -5.71 17.02
N ARG A 281 -9.60 -5.02 17.07
CA ARG A 281 -8.52 -5.32 18.02
C ARG A 281 -8.98 -5.27 19.49
N PRO A 282 -8.86 -6.34 20.28
CA PRO A 282 -9.26 -6.33 21.68
C PRO A 282 -8.50 -5.28 22.48
N GLN A 283 -9.17 -4.57 23.39
CA GLN A 283 -8.50 -3.59 24.24
C GLN A 283 -7.87 -4.24 25.46
N VAL A 284 -6.64 -3.84 25.79
CA VAL A 284 -5.96 -4.25 27.02
C VAL A 284 -6.52 -3.43 28.17
N LYS A 285 -7.08 -4.09 29.19
CA LYS A 285 -7.45 -3.42 30.43
C LYS A 285 -6.16 -2.91 31.08
N PRO A 286 -5.99 -1.59 31.29
CA PRO A 286 -4.79 -1.08 31.96
C PRO A 286 -4.70 -1.75 33.32
N PHE A 287 -3.60 -2.48 33.56
CA PHE A 287 -3.36 -3.13 34.84
C PHE A 287 -3.23 -2.00 35.86
N GLN A 288 -4.27 -1.79 36.69
CA GLN A 288 -4.12 -0.93 37.85
C GLN A 288 -3.13 -1.63 38.77
N PRO A 289 -1.96 -1.04 39.06
CA PRO A 289 -1.13 -1.57 40.13
C PRO A 289 -2.00 -1.50 41.38
N THR A 290 -2.37 -2.65 41.93
CA THR A 290 -2.98 -2.71 43.24
C THR A 290 -2.01 -2.03 44.20
N LEU A 291 -2.37 -0.82 44.62
CA LEU A 291 -1.77 -0.13 45.77
C LEU A 291 -2.11 -0.97 47.00
N GLY A 292 -1.36 -2.05 47.19
CA GLY A 292 -1.66 -3.10 48.15
C GLY A 292 -0.38 -3.80 48.58
N SER A 293 0.40 -3.09 49.39
CA SER A 293 1.39 -3.59 50.35
C SER A 293 2.59 -4.40 49.82
N PRO A 294 3.81 -4.13 50.30
CA PRO A 294 4.95 -4.98 50.03
C PRO A 294 4.71 -6.34 50.70
N GLN A 295 4.23 -7.33 49.95
CA GLN A 295 4.37 -8.71 50.40
C GLN A 295 5.85 -9.06 50.34
N LEU A 296 6.46 -9.03 51.52
CA LEU A 296 7.73 -9.66 51.84
C LEU A 296 7.65 -11.11 51.39
N ILE A 297 8.22 -11.40 50.22
CA ILE A 297 8.49 -12.76 49.78
C ILE A 297 9.43 -13.36 50.84
N PRO A 298 9.04 -14.41 51.57
CA PRO A 298 9.93 -15.04 52.52
C PRO A 298 11.04 -15.72 51.72
N LEU A 299 12.27 -15.27 51.95
CA LEU A 299 13.48 -15.89 51.46
C LEU A 299 13.61 -17.29 52.09
N THR A 300 13.02 -18.31 51.47
CA THR A 300 13.20 -19.70 51.89
C THR A 300 14.59 -20.18 51.46
N LYS A 301 15.53 -19.85 52.32
CA LYS A 301 16.84 -20.47 52.39
C LYS A 301 16.64 -21.91 52.89
N ARG A 302 17.25 -22.88 52.19
CA ARG A 302 17.80 -24.14 52.73
C ARG A 302 16.79 -25.27 53.02
N GLN A 303 16.89 -26.37 52.29
CA GLN A 303 17.40 -27.62 52.86
C GLN A 303 17.69 -28.68 51.78
N ARG A 304 18.97 -29.05 51.71
CA ARG A 304 19.48 -30.25 51.04
C ARG A 304 19.92 -31.18 52.18
N ALA A 305 19.33 -32.36 52.28
CA ALA A 305 19.76 -33.49 53.10
C ALA A 305 19.48 -34.75 52.26
N THR A 306 20.48 -35.35 51.59
CA THR A 306 21.42 -36.41 52.01
C THR A 306 20.79 -37.73 52.45
N SER A 307 20.92 -38.75 51.58
CA SER A 307 21.28 -40.18 51.80
C SER A 307 21.27 -40.83 50.40
N GLY A 308 22.22 -41.60 49.89
CA GLY A 308 23.44 -42.23 50.39
C GLY A 308 23.63 -43.55 49.61
N ASN A 309 24.74 -43.73 48.88
CA ASN A 309 25.50 -45.01 48.72
C ASN A 309 26.62 -44.93 47.65
N THR A 310 27.88 -44.92 48.14
CA THR A 310 29.07 -45.76 47.80
C THR A 310 29.40 -46.07 46.32
N SER A 311 30.62 -45.97 45.73
CA SER A 311 32.04 -46.14 46.18
C SER A 311 33.05 -45.48 45.15
N PRO A 312 34.39 -45.69 45.13
CA PRO A 312 35.35 -44.62 45.47
C PRO A 312 36.60 -44.44 44.53
N VAL A 313 37.46 -43.48 44.91
CA VAL A 313 38.91 -43.34 44.60
C VAL A 313 39.36 -42.87 43.21
N THR A 314 39.73 -41.58 43.11
CA THR A 314 41.08 -41.09 42.72
C THR A 314 41.13 -39.56 42.86
N PRO A 315 42.12 -38.96 43.54
CA PRO A 315 42.25 -37.51 43.59
C PRO A 315 43.17 -37.02 42.47
N SER A 316 42.85 -35.87 41.86
CA SER A 316 43.82 -35.08 41.08
C SER A 316 44.02 -33.70 41.71
N PRO A 317 45.25 -33.16 41.66
CA PRO A 317 45.67 -32.08 42.53
C PRO A 317 45.29 -30.70 41.97
N THR A 318 44.80 -29.89 42.89
CA THR A 318 44.81 -28.43 42.96
C THR A 318 45.78 -27.72 41.99
N ARG A 319 45.30 -26.72 41.24
CA ARG A 319 45.88 -25.35 41.20
C ARG A 319 45.01 -24.34 40.42
N PHE A 320 44.51 -23.36 41.18
CA PHE A 320 44.17 -21.98 40.80
C PHE A 320 43.22 -21.71 39.60
N ALA A 321 41.92 -21.92 39.80
CA ALA A 321 40.92 -21.09 39.16
C ALA A 321 40.44 -20.04 40.17
N LEU A 322 41.11 -18.88 40.19
CA LEU A 322 40.62 -17.70 40.88
C LEU A 322 39.27 -17.33 40.25
N LYS A 323 38.16 -17.72 40.88
CA LYS A 323 36.81 -17.27 40.49
C LYS A 323 36.72 -15.78 40.78
N LEU A 324 37.09 -14.96 39.82
CA LEU A 324 36.68 -13.56 39.78
C LEU A 324 35.14 -13.55 39.84
N PRO A 325 34.53 -12.73 40.72
CA PRO A 325 33.08 -12.55 40.70
C PRO A 325 32.66 -12.12 39.29
N PRO A 326 31.53 -12.63 38.76
CA PRO A 326 31.05 -12.21 37.45
C PRO A 326 30.85 -10.69 37.46
N SER A 327 31.81 -9.97 36.89
CA SER A 327 31.90 -8.50 36.88
C SER A 327 30.95 -7.86 35.87
N ARG A 328 29.96 -8.60 35.39
CA ARG A 328 28.89 -8.05 34.56
C ARG A 328 27.74 -7.66 35.47
N PRO A 329 27.39 -6.37 35.58
CA PRO A 329 26.15 -5.98 36.23
C PRO A 329 25.00 -6.76 35.58
N SER A 330 24.12 -7.32 36.42
CA SER A 330 22.93 -8.05 36.00
C SER A 330 22.15 -7.21 35.00
N SER A 331 21.93 -7.74 33.78
CA SER A 331 21.14 -7.08 32.75
C SER A 331 19.81 -6.60 33.35
N PRO A 332 19.39 -5.35 33.08
CA PRO A 332 18.13 -4.84 33.63
C PRO A 332 16.97 -5.75 33.20
N PRO A 333 15.96 -5.97 34.08
CA PRO A 333 14.83 -6.85 33.77
C PRO A 333 14.06 -6.30 32.57
N ASN A 334 13.73 -7.20 31.63
CA ASN A 334 12.85 -6.87 30.50
C ASN A 334 11.43 -6.66 31.01
N ILE A 335 10.77 -5.60 30.53
CA ILE A 335 9.38 -5.32 30.84
C ILE A 335 8.56 -5.73 29.61
N SER A 336 7.52 -6.53 29.84
CA SER A 336 6.52 -6.80 28.81
C SER A 336 5.58 -5.60 28.72
N VAL A 337 5.53 -4.96 27.56
CA VAL A 337 4.64 -3.82 27.30
C VAL A 337 3.73 -4.20 26.13
N THR A 338 2.43 -3.97 26.28
CA THR A 338 1.49 -4.18 25.17
C THR A 338 1.38 -2.88 24.35
N PRO A 339 1.61 -2.93 23.03
CA PRO A 339 1.49 -1.74 22.18
C PRO A 339 0.05 -1.23 22.15
N SER A 340 -0.12 0.11 22.16
CA SER A 340 -1.44 0.76 22.06
C SER A 340 -1.91 0.75 20.61
N ALA A 341 -3.18 0.37 20.40
CA ALA A 341 -3.81 0.35 19.09
C ALA A 341 -3.76 1.72 18.41
N ALA A 342 -3.96 2.79 19.16
CA ALA A 342 -3.88 4.16 18.67
C ALA A 342 -2.46 4.53 18.18
N ALA A 343 -1.42 4.12 18.92
CA ALA A 343 -0.04 4.35 18.50
C ALA A 343 0.32 3.58 17.22
N ASP A 344 -0.13 2.32 17.13
CA ASP A 344 0.06 1.49 15.94
C ASP A 344 -0.72 2.03 14.72
N ALA A 345 -1.95 2.54 14.92
CA ALA A 345 -2.77 3.13 13.85
C ALA A 345 -2.13 4.39 13.27
N ARG A 346 -1.61 5.30 14.12
CA ARG A 346 -0.83 6.46 13.63
C ARG A 346 0.41 6.02 12.88
N ALA A 347 1.17 5.06 13.43
CA ALA A 347 2.37 4.56 12.78
C ALA A 347 2.05 3.96 11.40
N LEU A 348 0.91 3.26 11.25
CA LEU A 348 0.47 2.74 9.97
C LEU A 348 0.06 3.86 9.01
N HIS A 349 -0.67 4.88 9.48
CA HIS A 349 -1.02 6.04 8.65
C HIS A 349 0.23 6.69 8.03
N GLU A 350 1.27 6.95 8.85
CA GLU A 350 2.55 7.51 8.36
C GLU A 350 3.20 6.62 7.29
N LEU A 351 3.07 5.30 7.41
CA LEU A 351 3.57 4.36 6.42
C LEU A 351 2.74 4.36 5.13
N MET A 352 1.41 4.46 5.23
CA MET A 352 0.52 4.51 4.06
C MET A 352 0.74 5.80 3.25
N VAL A 353 1.06 6.91 3.91
CA VAL A 353 1.38 8.19 3.25
C VAL A 353 2.62 8.09 2.35
N LEU A 354 3.52 7.13 2.58
CA LEU A 354 4.68 6.90 1.71
C LEU A 354 4.31 6.30 0.34
N LEU A 355 3.15 5.65 0.23
CA LEU A 355 2.72 5.01 -1.00
C LEU A 355 2.32 6.06 -2.06
N PRO A 356 2.57 5.80 -3.35
CA PRO A 356 2.16 6.71 -4.41
C PRO A 356 0.65 6.86 -4.43
N ARG A 357 0.17 8.08 -4.69
CA ARG A 357 -1.26 8.37 -4.87
C ARG A 357 -1.60 8.50 -6.35
N PRO A 358 -2.88 8.33 -6.73
CA PRO A 358 -3.33 8.65 -8.08
C PRO A 358 -3.02 10.11 -8.47
N PHE A 359 -2.79 10.33 -9.76
CA PHE A 359 -2.39 11.64 -10.27
C PHE A 359 -3.41 12.73 -9.91
N ALA A 360 -2.93 13.88 -9.41
CA ALA A 360 -3.78 15.03 -9.05
C ALA A 360 -4.26 15.80 -10.28
N GLU A 361 -3.41 15.86 -11.30
CA GLU A 361 -3.55 16.77 -12.43
C GLU A 361 -4.52 16.24 -13.49
N CYS A 362 -4.90 14.97 -13.42
CA CYS A 362 -5.77 14.33 -14.40
C CYS A 362 -7.19 14.18 -13.85
N ASP A 363 -8.16 14.78 -14.54
CA ASP A 363 -9.57 14.69 -14.17
C ASP A 363 -10.08 13.24 -14.13
N ALA A 364 -9.55 12.36 -14.99
CA ALA A 364 -9.92 10.95 -15.03
C ALA A 364 -9.53 10.19 -13.74
N THR A 365 -8.52 10.67 -12.99
CA THR A 365 -8.06 10.05 -11.73
C THR A 365 -8.49 10.83 -10.49
N ARG A 366 -9.19 11.96 -10.65
CA ARG A 366 -9.59 12.83 -9.54
C ARG A 366 -10.46 12.09 -8.52
N VAL A 367 -11.52 11.44 -8.97
CA VAL A 367 -12.42 10.66 -8.09
C VAL A 367 -11.68 9.51 -7.39
N ALA A 368 -10.80 8.82 -8.12
CA ALA A 368 -10.00 7.74 -7.56
C ALA A 368 -9.03 8.23 -6.48
N ARG A 369 -8.50 9.45 -6.64
CA ARG A 369 -7.65 10.10 -5.64
C ARG A 369 -8.45 10.54 -4.42
N GLU A 370 -9.58 11.21 -4.63
CA GLU A 370 -10.48 11.65 -3.56
C GLU A 370 -10.88 10.47 -2.67
N ALA A 371 -11.26 9.34 -3.25
CA ALA A 371 -11.59 8.11 -2.50
C ALA A 371 -10.40 7.54 -1.70
N VAL A 372 -9.17 7.67 -2.21
CA VAL A 372 -7.95 7.25 -1.46
C VAL A 372 -7.67 8.23 -0.31
N ASP A 373 -7.82 9.53 -0.55
CA ASP A 373 -7.61 10.58 0.44
C ASP A 373 -8.65 10.49 1.57
N GLU A 374 -9.91 10.20 1.24
CA GLU A 374 -10.99 9.91 2.21
C GLU A 374 -10.66 8.67 3.05
N ALA A 375 -10.28 7.55 2.43
CA ALA A 375 -9.89 6.35 3.17
C ALA A 375 -8.72 6.61 4.14
N LEU A 376 -7.73 7.43 3.76
CA LEU A 376 -6.63 7.83 4.65
C LEU A 376 -7.11 8.74 5.79
N SER A 377 -8.07 9.62 5.51
CA SER A 377 -8.74 10.44 6.54
C SER A 377 -9.43 9.55 7.58
N ASP A 378 -10.13 8.51 7.14
CA ASP A 378 -10.80 7.55 8.04
C ASP A 378 -9.82 6.83 8.95
N LEU A 379 -8.63 6.46 8.45
CA LEU A 379 -7.59 5.84 9.28
C LEU A 379 -7.08 6.81 10.36
N THR A 380 -6.99 8.10 10.03
CA THR A 380 -6.61 9.15 10.97
C THR A 380 -7.71 9.41 12.01
N ALA A 381 -8.98 9.43 11.58
CA ALA A 381 -10.14 9.56 12.45
C ALA A 381 -10.23 8.37 13.42
N LEU A 382 -9.99 7.14 12.95
CA LEU A 382 -9.94 5.95 13.79
C LEU A 382 -8.81 6.01 14.82
N ALA A 383 -7.60 6.45 14.43
CA ALA A 383 -6.49 6.63 15.38
C ALA A 383 -6.89 7.62 16.49
N THR A 384 -7.51 8.75 16.10
CA THR A 384 -8.02 9.77 17.04
C THR A 384 -9.09 9.20 17.98
N LEU A 385 -10.02 8.40 17.46
CA LEU A 385 -11.04 7.72 18.28
C LEU A 385 -10.40 6.77 19.31
N LEU A 386 -9.45 5.95 18.87
CA LEU A 386 -8.74 5.01 19.75
C LEU A 386 -7.97 5.73 20.86
N GLU A 387 -7.33 6.86 20.56
CA GLU A 387 -6.63 7.68 21.56
C GLU A 387 -7.56 8.24 22.62
N ASN A 388 -8.71 8.77 22.20
CA ASN A 388 -9.68 9.36 23.10
C ASN A 388 -10.28 8.32 24.05
N ILE A 389 -10.44 7.08 23.57
CA ILE A 389 -10.95 5.95 24.37
C ILE A 389 -9.88 5.39 25.30
N ASP A 390 -8.63 5.32 24.85
CA ASP A 390 -7.50 4.83 25.66
C ASP A 390 -7.11 5.81 26.79
N ASN A 391 -7.48 7.09 26.68
CA ASN A 391 -7.15 8.10 27.68
C ASN A 391 -8.28 8.30 28.71
N PRO A 392 -8.21 7.70 29.92
CA PRO A 392 -9.27 7.82 30.93
C PRO A 392 -9.46 9.27 31.43
N LEU A 393 -8.43 10.11 31.33
CA LEU A 393 -8.51 11.52 31.75
C LEU A 393 -9.39 12.35 30.83
N SER A 394 -9.64 11.91 29.60
CA SER A 394 -10.47 12.63 28.62
C SER A 394 -11.94 12.74 29.05
N LYS A 395 -12.39 11.84 29.95
CA LYS A 395 -13.77 11.74 30.44
C LYS A 395 -13.98 12.36 31.82
N VAL A 396 -12.90 12.68 32.55
CA VAL A 396 -13.01 13.19 33.93
C VAL A 396 -13.60 14.59 33.91
N GLY A 397 -14.78 14.75 34.54
CA GLY A 397 -15.44 16.06 34.73
C GLY A 397 -16.30 16.54 33.55
N LYS A 398 -16.48 15.74 32.50
CA LYS A 398 -17.40 16.06 31.38
C LYS A 398 -18.80 15.52 31.66
N SER A 399 -19.83 16.28 31.28
CA SER A 399 -21.21 15.78 31.24
C SER A 399 -21.36 14.69 30.16
N GLY A 400 -22.37 13.83 30.28
CA GLY A 400 -22.66 12.81 29.27
C GLY A 400 -22.88 13.40 27.88
N GLU A 401 -23.60 14.51 27.78
CA GLU A 401 -23.86 15.25 26.53
C GLU A 401 -22.56 15.76 25.89
N ALA A 402 -21.66 16.37 26.67
CA ALA A 402 -20.38 16.85 26.16
C ALA A 402 -19.47 15.69 25.67
N ILE A 403 -19.62 14.49 26.25
CA ILE A 403 -18.93 13.29 25.76
C ILE A 403 -19.57 12.81 24.45
N LEU A 404 -20.89 12.84 24.35
CA LEU A 404 -21.62 12.45 23.14
C LEU A 404 -21.26 13.37 21.95
N GLU A 405 -21.31 14.69 22.13
CA GLU A 405 -20.93 15.67 21.09
C GLU A 405 -19.49 15.45 20.61
N GLU A 406 -18.58 15.14 21.53
CA GLU A 406 -17.19 14.85 21.19
C GLU A 406 -17.05 13.53 20.41
N ILE A 407 -17.81 12.50 20.78
CA ILE A 407 -17.86 11.23 20.04
C ILE A 407 -18.41 11.47 18.64
N GLU A 408 -19.51 12.21 18.49
CA GLU A 408 -20.10 12.55 17.20
C GLU A 408 -19.11 13.32 16.32
N ARG A 409 -18.44 14.32 16.89
CA ARG A 409 -17.42 15.10 16.20
C ARG A 409 -16.24 14.25 15.72
N ILE A 410 -15.72 13.35 16.56
CA ILE A 410 -14.58 12.49 16.19
C ILE A 410 -14.99 11.42 15.17
N THR A 411 -16.21 10.90 15.29
CA THR A 411 -16.68 9.83 14.41
C THR A 411 -17.32 10.34 13.13
N ALA A 412 -17.58 11.64 12.99
CA ALA A 412 -18.29 12.28 11.88
C ALA A 412 -17.98 11.65 10.52
N ASP A 413 -16.68 11.57 10.19
CA ASP A 413 -16.22 11.05 8.89
C ASP A 413 -16.02 9.53 8.87
N LEU A 414 -16.01 8.87 10.02
CA LEU A 414 -15.70 7.44 10.13
C LEU A 414 -16.92 6.57 9.78
N PRO A 415 -16.76 5.47 8.99
CA PRO A 415 -17.85 4.54 8.73
C PRO A 415 -18.42 3.95 10.03
N THR A 416 -19.75 3.92 10.15
CA THR A 416 -20.45 3.47 11.37
C THR A 416 -20.02 2.07 11.82
N LEU A 417 -19.81 1.14 10.88
CA LEU A 417 -19.38 -0.24 11.20
C LEU A 417 -17.93 -0.35 11.68
N ILE A 418 -17.11 0.68 11.48
CA ILE A 418 -15.74 0.78 12.00
C ILE A 418 -15.75 1.43 13.39
N ALA A 419 -16.55 2.49 13.58
CA ALA A 419 -16.69 3.16 14.87
C ALA A 419 -17.36 2.29 15.93
N LEU A 420 -18.41 1.55 15.54
CA LEU A 420 -19.32 0.85 16.46
C LEU A 420 -18.61 -0.19 17.36
N PRO A 421 -17.78 -1.13 16.85
CA PRO A 421 -17.09 -2.10 17.71
C PRO A 421 -16.15 -1.43 18.72
N VAL A 422 -15.56 -0.28 18.36
CA VAL A 422 -14.67 0.49 19.22
C VAL A 422 -15.47 1.16 20.35
N LEU A 423 -16.61 1.77 20.01
CA LEU A 423 -17.49 2.43 20.98
C LEU A 423 -18.14 1.44 21.96
N LEU A 424 -18.68 0.32 21.47
CA LEU A 424 -19.29 -0.73 22.31
C LEU A 424 -18.32 -1.21 23.39
N ARG A 425 -17.04 -1.42 23.03
CA ARG A 425 -16.01 -1.85 23.99
C ARG A 425 -15.64 -0.76 25.00
N SER A 426 -15.75 0.50 24.60
CA SER A 426 -15.46 1.63 25.49
C SER A 426 -16.54 1.82 26.57
N ASP A 427 -17.80 1.49 26.28
CA ASP A 427 -18.93 1.67 27.19
C ASP A 427 -18.90 0.65 28.34
N SER A 428 -18.49 -0.60 28.06
CA SER A 428 -18.29 -1.65 29.08
C SER A 428 -17.27 -1.27 30.17
N ARG A 429 -16.35 -0.34 29.91
CA ARG A 429 -15.39 0.12 30.93
C ARG A 429 -16.00 1.03 31.99
N VAL A 430 -17.04 1.78 31.63
CA VAL A 430 -17.66 2.76 32.53
C VAL A 430 -18.50 2.04 33.58
N THR A 431 -19.19 0.98 33.17
CA THR A 431 -20.04 0.15 34.02
C THR A 431 -19.25 -1.06 34.52
N ASN A 432 -18.48 -0.88 35.61
CA ASN A 432 -17.65 -1.92 36.25
C ASN A 432 -18.38 -3.23 36.65
N GLU A 433 -19.69 -3.34 36.41
CA GLU A 433 -20.57 -4.43 36.84
C GLU A 433 -21.08 -5.33 35.70
N SER A 434 -20.80 -5.03 34.43
CA SER A 434 -21.40 -5.75 33.29
C SER A 434 -20.42 -6.68 32.55
N PRO A 435 -20.91 -7.83 32.02
CA PRO A 435 -20.11 -8.70 31.16
C PRO A 435 -19.70 -7.95 29.89
N SER A 436 -18.46 -8.18 29.43
CA SER A 436 -17.93 -7.62 28.19
C SER A 436 -18.96 -7.73 27.06
N PHE A 437 -19.28 -6.61 26.39
CA PHE A 437 -20.21 -6.64 25.25
C PHE A 437 -19.78 -7.70 24.23
N SER A 438 -20.75 -8.49 23.80
CA SER A 438 -20.60 -9.43 22.70
C SER A 438 -20.17 -8.68 21.43
N PRO A 439 -19.39 -9.31 20.53
CA PRO A 439 -19.04 -8.69 19.25
C PRO A 439 -20.31 -8.40 18.44
N VAL A 440 -20.22 -7.42 17.52
CA VAL A 440 -21.36 -6.98 16.69
C VAL A 440 -22.03 -8.15 15.97
N SER A 441 -21.23 -9.09 15.46
CA SER A 441 -21.72 -10.32 14.82
C SER A 441 -22.65 -11.14 15.72
N SER A 442 -22.29 -11.33 17.00
CA SER A 442 -23.12 -12.02 17.97
C SER A 442 -24.38 -11.25 18.33
N ILE A 443 -24.33 -9.91 18.36
CA ILE A 443 -25.51 -9.08 18.63
C ILE A 443 -26.57 -9.26 17.53
N ILE A 444 -26.14 -9.30 16.26
CA ILE A 444 -27.03 -9.49 15.10
C ILE A 444 -27.33 -10.96 14.79
N ASN A 445 -26.90 -11.91 15.63
CA ASN A 445 -27.07 -13.36 15.47
C ASN A 445 -26.50 -13.91 14.15
N VAL A 446 -25.35 -13.40 13.69
CA VAL A 446 -24.64 -13.86 12.50
C VAL A 446 -23.24 -14.35 12.89
N SER A 447 -22.70 -15.33 12.15
CA SER A 447 -21.31 -15.77 12.38
C SER A 447 -20.32 -14.63 12.07
N GLU A 448 -19.16 -14.62 12.74
CA GLU A 448 -18.16 -13.56 12.52
C GLU A 448 -17.63 -13.57 11.07
N ASP A 449 -17.42 -14.76 10.50
CA ASP A 449 -16.97 -14.91 9.11
C ASP A 449 -18.00 -14.36 8.12
N GLU A 450 -19.28 -14.62 8.36
CA GLU A 450 -20.36 -14.13 7.52
C GLU A 450 -20.53 -12.62 7.66
N TYR A 451 -20.44 -12.07 8.87
CA TYR A 451 -20.44 -10.63 9.10
C TYR A 451 -19.28 -9.94 8.37
N ARG A 452 -18.06 -10.49 8.47
CA ARG A 452 -16.89 -9.93 7.77
C ARG A 452 -17.05 -9.99 6.25
N LYS A 453 -17.55 -11.11 5.73
CA LYS A 453 -17.74 -11.32 4.29
C LYS A 453 -18.84 -10.42 3.71
N ASN A 454 -19.97 -10.33 4.39
CA ASN A 454 -21.17 -9.66 3.87
C ASN A 454 -21.19 -8.16 4.18
N CYS A 455 -20.75 -7.77 5.39
CA CYS A 455 -20.82 -6.39 5.86
C CYS A 455 -19.46 -5.67 5.80
N LEU A 456 -18.35 -6.37 6.03
CA LEU A 456 -17.01 -5.74 6.12
C LEU A 456 -16.07 -6.09 4.95
N SER A 457 -16.60 -6.44 3.77
CA SER A 457 -15.76 -6.75 2.61
C SER A 457 -15.14 -5.52 1.94
N GLY A 458 -15.66 -4.32 2.20
CA GLY A 458 -15.16 -3.03 1.71
C GLY A 458 -16.06 -1.87 2.12
N PHE A 459 -15.60 -0.63 1.89
CA PHE A 459 -16.33 0.61 2.23
C PHE A 459 -17.79 0.61 1.75
N GLY A 460 -18.04 0.41 0.45
CA GLY A 460 -19.40 0.46 -0.08
C GLY A 460 -20.34 -0.64 0.46
N ARG A 461 -19.81 -1.81 0.84
CA ARG A 461 -20.62 -2.85 1.51
C ARG A 461 -20.91 -2.48 2.96
N ALA A 462 -19.93 -1.91 3.66
CA ALA A 462 -20.11 -1.48 5.03
C ALA A 462 -21.13 -0.33 5.15
N GLU A 463 -21.11 0.60 4.20
CA GLU A 463 -22.09 1.68 4.10
C GLU A 463 -23.51 1.14 3.88
N GLN A 464 -23.70 0.22 2.92
CA GLN A 464 -24.98 -0.43 2.66
C GLN A 464 -25.53 -1.22 3.87
N CYS A 465 -24.65 -1.88 4.63
CA CYS A 465 -25.04 -2.64 5.80
C CYS A 465 -25.18 -1.78 7.07
N SER A 466 -24.76 -0.51 7.04
CA SER A 466 -24.66 0.34 8.24
C SER A 466 -26.01 0.55 8.92
N SER A 467 -27.06 0.88 8.17
CA SER A 467 -28.40 1.10 8.71
C SER A 467 -28.99 -0.19 9.31
N ILE A 468 -28.92 -1.31 8.60
CA ILE A 468 -29.50 -2.59 9.06
C ILE A 468 -28.81 -3.09 10.34
N VAL A 469 -27.48 -3.08 10.35
CA VAL A 469 -26.68 -3.49 11.52
C VAL A 469 -26.87 -2.47 12.66
N GLY A 470 -26.93 -1.18 12.35
CA GLY A 470 -27.16 -0.11 13.31
C GLY A 470 -28.48 -0.25 14.05
N HIS A 471 -29.59 -0.44 13.32
CA HIS A 471 -30.91 -0.70 13.90
C HIS A 471 -30.90 -1.95 14.80
N SER A 472 -30.33 -3.06 14.32
CA SER A 472 -30.28 -4.32 15.07
C SER A 472 -29.50 -4.19 16.38
N VAL A 473 -28.38 -3.47 16.36
CA VAL A 473 -27.58 -3.20 17.56
C VAL A 473 -28.27 -2.21 18.49
N LEU A 474 -28.93 -1.19 17.94
CA LEU A 474 -29.70 -0.22 18.73
C LEU A 474 -30.85 -0.89 19.48
N ASP A 475 -31.59 -1.77 18.82
CA ASP A 475 -32.68 -2.54 19.44
C ASP A 475 -32.16 -3.48 20.53
N PHE A 476 -31.02 -4.13 20.30
CA PHE A 476 -30.35 -4.93 21.33
C PHE A 476 -29.96 -4.08 22.55
N LEU A 477 -29.34 -2.91 22.35
CA LEU A 477 -28.94 -2.01 23.44
C LEU A 477 -30.14 -1.50 24.23
N ARG A 478 -31.27 -1.20 23.56
CA ARG A 478 -32.53 -0.80 24.21
C ARG A 478 -33.04 -1.90 25.15
N VAL A 479 -32.94 -3.16 24.76
CA VAL A 479 -33.38 -4.30 25.58
C VAL A 479 -32.44 -4.55 26.77
N GLN A 480 -31.12 -4.41 26.59
CA GLN A 480 -30.14 -4.80 27.61
C GLN A 480 -29.90 -3.72 28.69
N GLY A 481 -29.96 -2.43 28.35
CA GLY A 481 -29.55 -1.35 29.25
C GLY A 481 -30.33 -0.04 29.13
N GLY A 482 -31.37 0.02 28.29
CA GLY A 482 -32.16 1.23 28.03
C GLY A 482 -31.42 2.30 27.21
N LEU A 483 -32.13 3.38 26.85
CA LEU A 483 -31.63 4.51 26.03
C LEU A 483 -30.56 5.39 26.71
N GLN A 484 -30.09 5.01 27.90
CA GLN A 484 -29.11 5.79 28.67
C GLN A 484 -27.66 5.51 28.27
N SER A 485 -27.40 4.48 27.46
CA SER A 485 -26.06 4.26 26.89
C SER A 485 -25.73 5.37 25.89
N LEU A 486 -24.56 5.99 26.05
CA LEU A 486 -24.02 6.97 25.10
C LEU A 486 -23.90 6.38 23.69
N VAL A 487 -23.61 5.09 23.58
CA VAL A 487 -23.51 4.39 22.30
C VAL A 487 -24.88 4.24 21.65
N ALA A 488 -25.93 3.97 22.44
CA ALA A 488 -27.30 3.92 21.92
C ALA A 488 -27.77 5.28 21.40
N GLN A 489 -27.44 6.37 22.10
CA GLN A 489 -27.76 7.74 21.66
C GLN A 489 -27.00 8.12 20.39
N TRP A 490 -25.69 7.87 20.35
CA TRP A 490 -24.87 8.08 19.16
C TRP A 490 -25.39 7.29 17.96
N LEU A 491 -25.76 6.02 18.17
CA LEU A 491 -26.24 5.15 17.11
C LEU A 491 -27.63 5.58 16.61
N ALA A 492 -28.52 6.02 17.49
CA ALA A 492 -29.82 6.59 17.10
C ALA A 492 -29.62 7.81 16.18
N ASN A 493 -28.76 8.75 16.59
CA ASN A 493 -28.47 9.95 15.79
C ASN A 493 -27.88 9.62 14.41
N ARG A 494 -27.14 8.52 14.27
CA ARG A 494 -26.55 8.07 13.01
C ARG A 494 -27.54 7.36 12.08
N VAL A 495 -28.40 6.55 12.67
CA VAL A 495 -29.32 5.70 11.91
C VAL A 495 -30.52 6.50 11.42
N ASP A 496 -31.03 7.42 12.25
CA ASP A 496 -32.20 8.25 11.92
C ASP A 496 -31.90 9.29 10.81
N VAL A 497 -30.64 9.70 10.65
CA VAL A 497 -30.21 10.68 9.62
C VAL A 497 -30.22 10.08 8.21
N VAL A 498 -30.12 8.75 8.06
CA VAL A 498 -30.02 8.09 6.76
C VAL A 498 -31.40 7.85 6.11
N ASP A 499 -32.48 7.89 6.89
CA ASP A 499 -33.85 7.69 6.42
C ASP A 499 -34.54 8.98 5.92
N HIS A 500 -33.79 10.09 5.86
CA HIS A 500 -34.22 11.40 5.34
C HIS A 500 -33.30 11.88 4.23
#